data_AF-A0A443NF45-F1
#
_entry.id   AF-A0A443NF45-F1
#
_cell.length_a   1.000
_cell.length_b   1.000
_cell.length_c   1.000
_cell.angle_alpha   90.00
_cell.angle_beta   90.00
_cell.angle_gamma   90.00
#
_symmetry.space_group_name_H-M   'P 1'
#
loop_
_entity.id
_entity.type
_entity.pdbx_description
1 polymer ?
#
loop_
_entity_poly.entity_id
_entity_poly.type
_entity_poly.pdbx_seq_one_letter_code
_entity_poly.pdbx_strand_id
1 'polypeptide(L)'
;MDSRSQSLMSAILLLHLFFAIQFFTISIDALNVGIQSNDSAVKNQCSRKCESEFCTVPPFLRYGKYCGLLYSGCPGEKPCDGLDLCCQAHDACVAAKNNGYLSQECSQELLNCITDVKNSGKSFF
;
A
#
# COMPACT_ATOMS: atom_id res chain seq x y z
N MET A 1 20.17 -49.81 15.48
CA MET A 1 19.79 -48.66 14.63
C MET A 1 20.62 -48.75 13.37
N ASP A 2 19.97 -48.90 12.23
CA ASP A 2 20.60 -49.22 10.94
C ASP A 2 21.36 -48.00 10.39
N SER A 3 22.60 -48.20 9.90
CA SER A 3 23.45 -47.16 9.30
C SER A 3 22.74 -46.46 8.12
N ARG A 4 21.89 -47.20 7.39
CA ARG A 4 21.05 -46.65 6.31
C ARG A 4 19.97 -45.71 6.84
N SER A 5 19.38 -46.03 8.00
CA SER A 5 18.37 -45.19 8.66
C SER A 5 18.98 -43.91 9.24
N GLN A 6 20.23 -43.96 9.72
CA GLN A 6 20.94 -42.77 10.21
C GLN A 6 21.33 -41.81 9.08
N SER A 7 21.78 -42.36 7.94
CA SER A 7 22.09 -41.57 6.75
C SER A 7 20.85 -40.88 6.15
N LEU A 8 19.70 -41.58 6.11
CA LEU A 8 18.42 -41.00 5.65
C LEU A 8 17.94 -39.86 6.54
N MET A 9 17.98 -40.01 7.86
CA MET A 9 17.58 -38.98 8.82
C MET A 9 18.46 -37.73 8.72
N SER A 10 19.77 -37.91 8.53
CA SER A 10 20.71 -36.81 8.33
C SER A 10 20.44 -36.05 7.03
N ALA A 11 20.14 -36.77 5.93
CA ALA A 11 19.79 -36.15 4.65
C ALA A 11 18.50 -35.31 4.73
N ILE A 12 17.48 -35.81 5.44
CA ILE A 12 16.21 -35.09 5.65
C ILE A 12 16.43 -33.81 6.45
N LEU A 13 17.25 -33.87 7.52
CA LEU A 13 17.56 -32.70 8.34
C LEU A 13 18.30 -31.62 7.53
N LEU A 14 19.27 -32.02 6.69
CA LEU A 14 19.99 -31.11 5.81
C LEU A 14 19.07 -30.47 4.76
N LEU A 15 18.12 -31.22 4.21
CA LEU A 15 17.14 -30.70 3.26
C LEU A 15 16.22 -29.64 3.90
N HIS A 16 15.77 -29.88 5.13
CA HIS A 16 14.95 -28.92 5.87
C HIS A 16 15.73 -27.65 6.25
N LEU A 17 17.01 -27.78 6.67
CA LEU A 17 17.86 -26.62 6.92
C LEU A 17 18.06 -25.81 5.64
N PHE A 18 18.32 -26.47 4.51
CA PHE A 18 18.49 -25.80 3.23
C PHE A 18 17.22 -25.05 2.83
N PHE A 19 16.05 -25.67 2.93
CA PHE A 19 14.77 -25.04 2.58
C PHE A 19 14.43 -23.86 3.51
N ALA A 20 14.71 -23.98 4.82
CA ALA A 20 14.56 -22.88 5.76
C ALA A 20 15.47 -21.69 5.40
N ILE A 21 16.74 -21.94 5.06
CA ILE A 21 17.66 -20.89 4.64
C ILE A 21 17.16 -20.20 3.37
N GLN A 22 16.66 -20.95 2.38
CA GLN A 22 16.07 -20.37 1.17
C GLN A 22 14.90 -19.43 1.53
N PHE A 23 14.00 -19.84 2.43
CA PHE A 23 12.89 -19.00 2.90
C PHE A 23 13.31 -17.72 3.62
N PHE A 24 14.44 -17.72 4.34
CA PHE A 24 14.95 -16.51 4.98
C PHE A 24 15.68 -15.58 3.99
N THR A 25 16.12 -16.11 2.84
CA THR A 25 16.86 -15.34 1.82
C THR A 25 16.01 -14.81 0.67
N ILE A 26 14.75 -15.27 0.52
CA ILE A 26 13.82 -14.63 -0.42
C ILE A 26 13.43 -13.27 0.12
N SER A 27 14.14 -12.24 -0.35
CA SER A 27 13.67 -10.87 -0.27
C SER A 27 12.31 -10.79 -0.97
N ILE A 28 11.30 -10.31 -0.23
CA ILE A 28 10.01 -9.94 -0.82
C ILE A 28 10.27 -8.64 -1.57
N ASP A 29 10.67 -8.73 -2.83
CA ASP A 29 10.62 -7.57 -3.71
C ASP A 29 9.14 -7.19 -3.83
N ALA A 30 8.78 -6.08 -3.19
CA ALA A 30 7.47 -5.47 -3.38
C ALA A 30 7.29 -5.22 -4.88
N LEU A 31 6.09 -5.51 -5.40
CA LEU A 31 5.77 -5.35 -6.80
C LEU A 31 5.93 -3.86 -7.20
N ASN A 32 7.12 -3.50 -7.69
CA ASN A 32 7.40 -2.19 -8.26
C ASN A 32 6.85 -2.17 -9.68
N VAL A 33 5.54 -1.90 -9.82
CA VAL A 33 4.98 -1.44 -11.10
C VAL A 33 5.43 0.00 -11.31
N GLY A 34 6.75 0.19 -11.45
CA GLY A 34 7.32 1.45 -11.88
C GLY A 34 6.86 1.68 -13.31
N ILE A 35 5.85 2.52 -13.51
CA ILE A 35 5.51 3.02 -14.85
C ILE A 35 6.74 3.82 -15.31
N GLN A 36 7.61 3.20 -16.11
CA GLN A 36 8.61 3.90 -16.91
C GLN A 36 7.90 4.59 -18.09
N SER A 37 6.94 5.47 -17.81
CA SER A 37 6.42 6.37 -18.83
C SER A 37 7.43 7.49 -18.95
N ASN A 38 8.15 7.50 -20.07
CA ASN A 38 8.91 8.66 -20.55
C ASN A 38 7.98 9.78 -21.04
N ASP A 39 6.83 9.93 -20.38
CA ASP A 39 5.76 10.82 -20.75
C ASP A 39 5.55 11.80 -19.60
N SER A 40 5.98 13.03 -19.83
CA SER A 40 5.79 14.19 -18.95
C SER A 40 4.32 14.47 -18.59
N ALA A 41 3.39 13.65 -19.08
CA ALA A 41 1.97 13.67 -18.77
C ALA A 41 1.60 13.03 -17.41
N VAL A 42 2.31 12.03 -16.89
CA VAL A 42 1.92 11.35 -15.62
C VAL A 42 2.39 12.13 -14.39
N LYS A 43 3.53 12.82 -14.48
CA LYS A 43 4.09 13.63 -13.38
C LYS A 43 3.27 14.89 -13.02
N ASN A 44 2.24 15.21 -13.80
CA ASN A 44 1.44 16.44 -13.65
C ASN A 44 -0.06 16.20 -13.42
N GLN A 45 -0.50 14.95 -13.26
CA GLN A 45 -1.92 14.63 -13.08
C GLN A 45 -2.26 14.53 -11.60
N CYS A 46 -2.32 15.69 -10.95
CA CYS A 46 -2.94 15.82 -9.63
C CYS A 46 -4.38 16.29 -9.78
N SER A 47 -5.25 15.91 -8.85
CA SER A 47 -6.67 16.26 -8.90
C SER A 47 -6.95 17.63 -8.28
N ARG A 48 -7.87 18.37 -8.89
CA ARG A 48 -8.50 19.59 -8.31
C ARG A 48 -10.01 19.44 -8.16
N LYS A 49 -10.56 18.27 -8.52
CA LYS A 49 -11.99 17.99 -8.55
C LYS A 49 -12.32 16.91 -7.54
N CYS A 50 -13.44 17.07 -6.85
CA CYS A 50 -13.99 16.04 -5.98
C CYS A 50 -14.65 14.96 -6.85
N GLU A 51 -13.98 13.82 -7.01
CA GLU A 51 -14.47 12.68 -7.78
C GLU A 51 -15.25 11.70 -6.89
N SER A 52 -16.11 10.90 -7.52
CA SER A 52 -16.83 9.79 -6.90
C SER A 52 -16.98 8.63 -7.89
N GLU A 53 -15.87 8.29 -8.54
CA GLU A 53 -15.81 7.28 -9.60
C GLU A 53 -15.35 5.93 -9.04
N PHE A 54 -15.94 4.85 -9.54
CA PHE A 54 -15.54 3.47 -9.20
C PHE A 54 -15.55 3.15 -7.68
N CYS A 55 -16.49 3.72 -6.92
CA CYS A 55 -16.56 3.59 -5.45
C CYS A 55 -16.55 2.15 -4.91
N THR A 56 -16.94 1.16 -5.71
CA THR A 56 -16.97 -0.26 -5.32
C THR A 56 -15.93 -1.11 -6.05
N VAL A 57 -14.99 -0.48 -6.77
CA VAL A 57 -13.95 -1.16 -7.56
C VAL A 57 -12.58 -0.63 -7.10
N PRO A 58 -12.00 -1.20 -6.03
CA PRO A 58 -10.82 -0.65 -5.34
C PRO A 58 -9.62 -0.32 -6.25
N PRO A 59 -9.27 -1.12 -7.28
CA PRO A 59 -8.16 -0.78 -8.16
C PRO A 59 -8.34 0.50 -8.99
N PHE A 60 -9.58 0.95 -9.21
CA PHE A 60 -9.90 2.12 -10.03
C PHE A 60 -10.58 3.24 -9.26
N LEU A 61 -10.79 3.04 -7.95
CA LEU A 61 -11.51 3.97 -7.09
C LEU A 61 -10.85 5.35 -7.11
N ARG A 62 -11.66 6.38 -7.35
CA ARG A 62 -11.30 7.79 -7.18
C ARG A 62 -12.40 8.48 -6.39
N TYR A 63 -12.08 8.78 -5.14
CA TYR A 63 -12.95 9.54 -4.25
C TYR A 63 -12.27 10.83 -3.79
N GLY A 64 -13.01 11.93 -3.79
CA GLY A 64 -12.49 13.24 -3.47
C GLY A 64 -11.32 13.61 -4.39
N LYS A 65 -10.29 14.23 -3.83
CA LYS A 65 -9.05 14.58 -4.55
C LYS A 65 -7.90 13.64 -4.22
N TYR A 66 -7.97 12.90 -3.12
CA TYR A 66 -6.84 12.17 -2.53
C TYR A 66 -7.07 10.68 -2.36
N CYS A 67 -8.31 10.18 -2.38
CA CYS A 67 -8.54 8.75 -2.17
C CYS A 67 -8.47 7.98 -3.51
N GLY A 68 -7.36 7.27 -3.74
CA GLY A 68 -7.22 6.35 -4.86
C GLY A 68 -5.80 5.84 -5.05
N LEU A 69 -5.62 4.76 -5.82
CA LEU A 69 -4.29 4.23 -6.12
C LEU A 69 -3.62 5.09 -7.21
N LEU A 70 -2.39 5.56 -6.94
CA LEU A 70 -1.64 6.46 -7.84
C LEU A 70 -2.45 7.71 -8.24
N TYR A 71 -3.30 8.19 -7.32
CA TYR A 71 -4.19 9.34 -7.50
C TYR A 71 -4.07 10.22 -6.27
N SER A 72 -3.81 11.52 -6.46
CA SER A 72 -3.68 12.47 -5.35
C SER A 72 -4.02 13.89 -5.80
N GLY A 73 -4.28 14.78 -4.84
CA GLY A 73 -4.68 16.16 -5.09
C GLY A 73 -3.50 17.09 -5.35
N CYS A 74 -3.75 18.21 -6.03
CA CYS A 74 -2.69 19.18 -6.33
C CYS A 74 -2.20 19.91 -5.07
N PRO A 75 -0.96 20.44 -5.06
CA PRO A 75 -0.47 21.28 -3.98
C PRO A 75 -1.41 22.45 -3.69
N GLY A 76 -1.81 22.59 -2.42
CA GLY A 76 -2.71 23.65 -1.97
C GLY A 76 -4.21 23.35 -2.10
N GLU A 77 -4.59 22.23 -2.71
CA GLU A 77 -5.99 21.80 -2.74
C GLU A 77 -6.47 21.39 -1.35
N LYS A 78 -7.68 21.83 -0.98
CA LYS A 78 -8.35 21.36 0.23
C LYS A 78 -9.04 20.03 -0.04
N PRO A 79 -9.04 19.09 0.93
CA PRO A 79 -9.81 17.86 0.82
C PRO A 79 -11.31 18.18 0.74
N CYS A 80 -12.04 17.31 0.05
CA CYS A 80 -13.46 17.46 -0.22
C CYS A 80 -14.32 17.26 1.03
N ASP A 81 -13.92 16.34 1.91
CA ASP A 81 -14.63 16.00 3.13
C ASP A 81 -13.68 15.38 4.19
N GLY A 82 -14.26 14.77 5.24
CA GLY A 82 -13.48 14.12 6.30
C GLY A 82 -12.72 12.88 5.84
N LEU A 83 -13.25 12.11 4.89
CA LEU A 83 -12.59 10.93 4.34
C LEU A 83 -11.39 11.32 3.48
N ASP A 84 -11.61 12.30 2.60
CA ASP A 84 -10.58 12.81 1.69
C ASP A 84 -9.44 13.48 2.47
N LEU A 85 -9.71 14.03 3.66
CA LEU A 85 -8.67 14.50 4.58
C LEU A 85 -7.79 13.35 5.09
N CYS A 86 -8.38 12.20 5.43
CA CYS A 86 -7.61 11.02 5.83
C CYS A 86 -6.70 10.54 4.68
N CYS A 87 -7.23 10.52 3.46
CA CYS A 87 -6.45 10.15 2.27
C CYS A 87 -5.33 11.15 1.97
N GLN A 88 -5.59 12.45 2.10
CA GLN A 88 -4.56 13.49 1.95
C GLN A 88 -3.40 13.28 2.94
N ALA A 89 -3.69 12.98 4.20
CA ALA A 89 -2.67 12.71 5.21
C ALA A 89 -1.90 11.42 4.91
N HIS A 90 -2.59 10.37 4.45
CA HIS A 90 -1.97 9.12 4.05
C HIS A 90 -1.00 9.28 2.88
N ASP A 91 -1.40 9.99 1.83
CA ASP A 91 -0.54 10.26 0.66
C ASP A 91 0.73 11.01 1.06
N ALA A 92 0.60 12.01 1.94
CA ALA A 92 1.73 12.74 2.48
C ALA A 92 2.67 11.83 3.32
N CYS A 93 2.11 10.94 4.13
CA CYS A 93 2.88 9.95 4.89
C CYS A 93 3.66 9.01 3.96
N VAL A 94 3.01 8.45 2.94
CA VAL A 94 3.65 7.56 1.97
C VAL A 94 4.77 8.28 1.21
N ALA A 95 4.54 9.52 0.77
CA ALA A 95 5.56 10.35 0.12
C ALA A 95 6.77 10.59 1.04
N ALA A 96 6.55 10.86 2.32
CA ALA A 96 7.62 11.05 3.30
C ALA A 96 8.41 9.77 3.60
N LYS A 97 7.83 8.59 3.37
CA LYS A 97 8.47 7.27 3.57
C LYS A 97 9.04 6.70 2.25
N ASN A 98 9.61 7.55 1.39
CA ASN A 98 10.17 7.18 0.09
C ASN A 98 9.17 6.49 -0.85
N ASN A 99 7.92 6.94 -0.87
CA ASN A 99 6.81 6.31 -1.61
C ASN A 99 6.54 4.86 -1.17
N GLY A 100 6.85 4.53 0.09
CA GLY A 100 6.60 3.22 0.68
C GLY A 100 5.12 2.98 0.98
N TYR A 101 4.33 2.67 -0.04
CA TYR A 101 2.89 2.38 0.10
C TYR A 101 2.59 1.23 1.07
N LEU A 102 3.56 0.33 1.30
CA LEU A 102 3.47 -0.76 2.27
C LEU A 102 3.85 -0.37 3.72
N SER A 103 4.02 0.93 3.99
CA SER A 103 4.27 1.44 5.34
C SER A 103 3.10 1.06 6.27
N GLN A 104 3.40 0.22 7.27
CA GLN A 104 2.43 -0.17 8.29
C GLN A 104 1.96 1.04 9.12
N GLU A 105 2.86 1.99 9.37
CA GLU A 105 2.57 3.24 10.07
C GLU A 105 1.52 4.06 9.32
N CYS A 106 1.76 4.38 8.04
CA CYS A 106 0.81 5.15 7.22
C CYS A 106 -0.54 4.42 7.09
N SER A 107 -0.51 3.09 6.91
CA SER A 107 -1.71 2.27 6.82
C SER A 107 -2.52 2.30 8.12
N GLN A 108 -1.86 2.20 9.28
CA GLN A 108 -2.53 2.21 10.57
C GLN A 108 -3.12 3.58 10.90
N GLU A 109 -2.41 4.67 10.60
CA GLU A 109 -2.91 6.04 10.76
C GLU A 109 -4.15 6.29 9.90
N LEU A 110 -4.14 5.83 8.64
CA LEU A 110 -5.29 5.92 7.74
C LEU A 110 -6.51 5.17 8.32
N LEU A 111 -6.32 3.94 8.80
CA LEU A 111 -7.39 3.12 9.39
C LEU A 111 -8.00 3.79 10.63
N ASN A 112 -7.16 4.38 11.48
CA ASN A 112 -7.61 5.11 12.67
C ASN A 112 -8.43 6.34 12.26
N CYS A 113 -7.93 7.13 11.30
CA CYS A 113 -8.62 8.32 10.80
C CYS A 113 -10.00 8.00 10.20
N ILE A 114 -10.09 6.97 9.34
CA ILE A 114 -11.37 6.54 8.74
C ILE A 114 -12.35 6.08 9.83
N THR A 115 -11.86 5.38 10.85
CA THR A 115 -12.68 4.94 11.99
C THR A 115 -13.25 6.14 12.75
N ASP A 116 -12.43 7.16 13.00
CA ASP A 116 -12.87 8.39 13.65
C ASP A 116 -13.89 9.17 12.81
N VAL A 117 -13.68 9.28 11.50
CA VAL A 117 -14.65 9.90 10.58
C VAL A 117 -15.99 9.15 10.64
N LYS A 118 -15.96 7.82 10.55
CA LYS A 118 -17.17 6.97 10.65
C LYS A 118 -17.90 7.17 11.99
N ASN A 119 -17.16 7.24 13.10
CA ASN A 119 -17.73 7.41 14.43
C ASN A 119 -18.26 8.83 14.69
N SER A 120 -17.67 9.84 14.03
CA SER A 120 -18.06 11.24 14.19
C SER A 120 -19.40 11.60 13.53
N GLY A 121 -19.99 10.68 12.74
CA GLY A 121 -21.26 10.92 12.04
C GLY A 121 -21.21 12.05 11.02
N LYS A 122 -20.02 12.57 10.68
CA LYS A 122 -19.85 13.58 9.63
C LYS A 122 -20.29 12.98 8.30
N SER A 123 -21.24 13.64 7.63
CA SER A 123 -21.72 13.18 6.33
C SER A 123 -20.60 13.27 5.30
N PHE A 124 -20.36 12.18 4.60
CA PHE A 124 -19.63 12.17 3.33
C PHE A 124 -20.46 12.99 2.33
N PHE A 125 -19.85 13.96 1.66
CA PHE A 125 -20.50 14.76 0.62
C PHE A 125 -20.63 13.97 -0.69
#